data_AF-A0A0E3GUF7-F1
#
_entry.id   AF-A0A0E3GUF7-F1
#
_cell.length_a   1.000
_cell.length_b   1.000
_cell.length_c   1.000
_cell.angle_alpha   90.00
_cell.angle_beta   90.00
_cell.angle_gamma   90.00
#
_symmetry.space_group_name_H-M   'P 1'
#
loop_
_entity.id
_entity.type
_entity.pdbx_description
1 polymer ?
#
loop_
_entity_poly.entity_id
_entity_poly.type
_entity_poly.pdbx_seq_one_letter_code
_entity_poly.pdbx_strand_id
1 'polypeptide(L)'
;MPSLFGKKVKVIHHIDQLHSTMKLAIKTILDSYLPDVVRGYGFKYADPIWGEPIFIPYGYLDGEFKDTIDAFKKIMEEINERKEDGLAKFKEWYPDAKFFDIYRFIQYSIPGTEEGYTPGIAVDPLMPYNYFKDGLNEVKDEVKGEVVVASPSLSSFTEFKFYDPIIGRRNEIVDAYIWINKLFHEQYDKDKMYDEKLGRHYMNTILDFLEGYSKKGRVNEIEGGDVLLIPMFIWGKDKLFNDNSNIVSAWQNSKLLTSSMFHEIEALPVILNKQYFDSIVNRCSQTFTKIILLSNKKLPQIDKCNECPSSLRLLKLQKEGNFSKVFITK
;
A
#
# COMPACT_ATOMS: atom_id res chain seq x y z
N MET A 1 28.53 30.00 -7.62
CA MET A 1 29.11 30.12 -8.98
C MET A 1 28.32 29.20 -9.89
N PRO A 2 27.68 29.69 -10.97
CA PRO A 2 26.93 28.82 -11.87
C PRO A 2 27.90 28.13 -12.83
N SER A 3 27.74 26.81 -12.97
CA SER A 3 28.44 25.97 -13.95
C SER A 3 28.15 26.46 -15.37
N LEU A 4 29.20 26.79 -16.13
CA LEU A 4 29.16 27.31 -17.50
C LEU A 4 28.92 26.25 -18.59
N PHE A 5 28.55 25.01 -18.22
CA PHE A 5 28.17 23.95 -19.16
C PHE A 5 27.05 23.05 -18.58
N GLY A 6 25.93 23.65 -18.17
CA GLY A 6 24.70 22.89 -18.00
C GLY A 6 24.23 22.41 -19.38
N LYS A 7 24.20 21.10 -19.63
CA LYS A 7 23.53 20.55 -20.82
C LYS A 7 22.12 21.16 -20.87
N LYS A 8 21.76 21.82 -21.98
CA LYS A 8 20.37 22.18 -22.23
C LYS A 8 19.57 20.90 -22.26
N VAL A 9 18.75 20.69 -21.23
CA VAL A 9 17.85 19.56 -21.13
C VAL A 9 16.82 19.72 -22.24
N LYS A 10 16.63 18.67 -23.03
CA LYS A 10 15.66 18.70 -24.13
C LYS A 10 14.27 18.90 -23.54
N VAL A 11 13.49 19.76 -24.17
CA VAL A 11 12.13 20.03 -23.74
C VAL A 11 11.22 19.00 -24.38
N ILE A 12 10.52 18.26 -23.54
CA ILE A 12 9.60 17.21 -23.95
C ILE A 12 8.25 17.52 -23.31
N HIS A 13 7.24 17.74 -24.14
CA HIS A 13 5.91 18.18 -23.70
C HIS A 13 4.93 17.03 -23.48
N HIS A 14 5.27 15.82 -23.92
CA HIS A 14 4.40 14.66 -23.73
C HIS A 14 5.21 13.36 -23.63
N ILE A 15 4.72 12.41 -22.84
CA ILE A 15 5.32 11.07 -22.68
C ILE A 15 5.50 10.34 -24.03
N ASP A 16 4.64 10.64 -25.02
CA ASP A 16 4.68 10.06 -26.36
C ASP A 16 5.89 10.49 -27.20
N GLN A 17 6.58 11.55 -26.78
CA GLN A 17 7.79 12.04 -27.45
C GLN A 17 9.07 11.40 -26.88
N LEU A 18 8.96 10.63 -25.80
CA LEU A 18 10.07 9.82 -25.28
C LEU A 18 10.30 8.60 -26.16
N HIS A 19 11.51 8.04 -26.06
CA HIS A 19 11.80 6.73 -26.63
C HIS A 19 10.79 5.68 -26.14
N SER A 20 10.35 4.79 -27.04
CA SER A 20 9.27 3.83 -26.78
C SER A 20 9.52 2.97 -25.54
N THR A 21 10.78 2.57 -25.30
CA THR A 21 11.20 1.84 -24.09
C THR A 21 10.97 2.63 -22.80
N MET A 22 11.29 3.94 -22.79
CA MET A 22 11.07 4.79 -21.62
C MET A 22 9.58 5.05 -21.40
N LYS A 23 8.82 5.33 -22.47
CA LYS A 23 7.36 5.42 -22.42
C LYS A 23 6.74 4.15 -21.81
N LEU A 24 7.15 2.98 -22.29
CA LEU A 24 6.69 1.69 -21.76
C LEU A 24 7.04 1.53 -20.29
N ALA A 25 8.25 1.89 -19.90
CA ALA A 25 8.71 1.79 -18.52
C ALA A 25 7.87 2.67 -17.58
N ILE A 26 7.69 3.95 -17.93
CA ILE A 26 6.88 4.90 -17.15
C ILE A 26 5.43 4.41 -17.03
N LYS A 27 4.78 4.04 -18.14
CA LYS A 27 3.41 3.50 -18.10
C LYS A 27 3.30 2.29 -17.17
N THR A 28 4.25 1.36 -17.28
CA THR A 28 4.25 0.13 -16.47
C THR A 28 4.39 0.43 -14.96
N ILE A 29 5.31 1.30 -14.55
CA ILE A 29 5.52 1.60 -13.12
C ILE A 29 4.40 2.45 -12.51
N LEU A 30 3.71 3.27 -13.31
CA LEU A 30 2.52 4.01 -12.88
C LEU A 30 1.40 3.06 -12.43
N ASP A 31 1.29 1.88 -13.02
CA ASP A 31 0.23 0.90 -12.72
C ASP A 31 0.72 -0.24 -11.80
N SER A 32 2.02 -0.33 -11.52
CA SER A 32 2.62 -1.44 -10.75
C SER A 32 2.84 -1.14 -9.25
N TYR A 33 2.22 -0.09 -8.72
CA TYR A 33 2.28 0.20 -7.28
C TYR A 33 1.25 -0.65 -6.51
N LEU A 34 1.55 -0.98 -5.24
CA LEU A 34 0.71 -1.85 -4.39
C LEU A 34 0.16 -1.08 -3.17
N PRO A 35 -0.79 -0.13 -3.36
CA PRO A 35 -1.20 0.81 -2.32
C PRO A 35 -1.93 0.15 -1.16
N ASP A 36 -2.76 -0.85 -1.44
CA ASP A 36 -3.46 -1.61 -0.42
C ASP A 36 -2.47 -2.48 0.37
N VAL A 37 -1.56 -3.18 -0.30
CA VAL A 37 -0.57 -4.05 0.35
C VAL A 37 0.30 -3.24 1.31
N VAL A 38 0.86 -2.10 0.90
CA VAL A 38 1.66 -1.25 1.81
C VAL A 38 0.83 -0.76 3.01
N ARG A 39 -0.45 -0.43 2.80
CA ARG A 39 -1.41 -0.12 3.88
C ARG A 39 -1.60 -1.28 4.85
N GLY A 40 -1.59 -2.52 4.36
CA GLY A 40 -1.64 -3.74 5.18
C GLY A 40 -0.47 -3.92 6.13
N TYR A 41 0.66 -3.24 5.88
CA TYR A 41 1.83 -3.21 6.75
C TYR A 41 1.92 -1.92 7.59
N GLY A 42 0.89 -1.08 7.53
CA GLY A 42 0.87 0.21 8.24
C GLY A 42 1.69 1.29 7.54
N PHE A 43 1.86 1.25 6.21
CA PHE A 43 2.51 2.30 5.46
C PHE A 43 1.52 3.05 4.56
N LYS A 44 1.88 4.26 4.15
CA LYS A 44 1.21 4.97 3.06
C LYS A 44 2.23 5.72 2.22
N TYR A 45 1.90 6.00 0.96
CA TYR A 45 2.64 6.99 0.18
C TYR A 45 2.30 8.39 0.71
N ALA A 46 3.30 9.24 0.83
CA ALA A 46 3.14 10.60 1.32
C ALA A 46 2.39 11.42 0.27
N ASP A 47 1.17 11.85 0.58
CA ASP A 47 0.38 12.67 -0.35
C ASP A 47 0.97 14.08 -0.42
N PRO A 48 1.19 14.65 -1.61
CA PRO A 48 1.64 16.02 -1.71
C PRO A 48 0.54 16.99 -1.25
N ILE A 49 0.90 17.94 -0.36
CA ILE A 49 -0.06 18.92 0.18
C ILE A 49 -0.08 20.20 -0.67
N TRP A 50 1.09 20.83 -0.87
CA TRP A 50 1.22 22.11 -1.58
C TRP A 50 2.63 22.29 -2.15
N GLY A 51 2.75 22.39 -3.47
CA GLY A 51 4.05 22.52 -4.14
C GLY A 51 4.45 21.23 -4.85
N GLU A 52 5.65 21.24 -5.41
CA GLU A 52 6.10 20.18 -6.29
C GLU A 52 6.60 18.98 -5.48
N PRO A 53 6.14 17.75 -5.80
CA PRO A 53 6.71 16.51 -5.25
C PRO A 53 8.15 16.31 -5.78
N ILE A 54 8.76 15.16 -5.48
CA ILE A 54 10.02 14.77 -6.14
C ILE A 54 9.72 14.62 -7.64
N PHE A 55 10.04 15.64 -8.44
CA PHE A 55 9.62 15.77 -9.83
C PHE A 55 10.78 15.57 -10.80
N ILE A 56 10.50 14.86 -11.90
CA ILE A 56 11.47 14.57 -12.95
C ILE A 56 10.86 14.98 -14.29
N PRO A 57 11.32 16.09 -14.89
CA PRO A 57 10.92 16.48 -16.22
C PRO A 57 11.26 15.39 -17.25
N TYR A 58 10.39 15.18 -18.24
CA TYR A 58 10.62 14.16 -19.27
C TYR A 58 11.94 14.35 -20.03
N GLY A 59 12.40 15.59 -20.17
CA GLY A 59 13.70 15.90 -20.79
C GLY A 59 14.90 15.19 -20.18
N TYR A 60 14.85 14.87 -18.89
CA TYR A 60 15.91 14.11 -18.18
C TYR A 60 15.78 12.59 -18.36
N LEU A 61 14.64 12.14 -18.88
CA LEU A 61 14.35 10.74 -19.18
C LEU A 61 14.52 10.43 -20.69
N ASP A 62 14.96 11.40 -21.48
CA ASP A 62 15.23 11.21 -22.91
C ASP A 62 16.51 10.41 -23.14
N GLY A 63 16.46 9.47 -24.08
CA GLY A 63 17.58 8.59 -24.40
C GLY A 63 17.14 7.26 -25.00
N GLU A 64 18.11 6.51 -25.53
CA GLU A 64 17.90 5.14 -25.99
C GLU A 64 18.24 4.16 -24.87
N PHE A 65 17.36 3.18 -24.63
CA PHE A 65 17.49 2.21 -23.54
C PHE A 65 17.36 0.81 -24.08
N LYS A 66 18.20 -0.11 -23.57
CA LYS A 66 18.25 -1.50 -24.03
C LYS A 66 16.93 -2.23 -23.78
N ASP A 67 16.36 -2.04 -22.60
CA ASP A 67 15.09 -2.61 -22.19
C ASP A 67 14.42 -1.74 -21.10
N THR A 68 13.21 -2.12 -20.70
CA THR A 68 12.41 -1.39 -19.71
C THR A 68 13.02 -1.39 -18.31
N ILE A 69 13.83 -2.39 -17.96
CA ILE A 69 14.56 -2.42 -16.68
C ILE A 69 15.68 -1.39 -16.70
N ASP A 70 16.39 -1.25 -17.82
CA ASP A 70 17.42 -0.24 -18.02
C ASP A 70 16.82 1.18 -17.97
N ALA A 71 15.70 1.41 -18.65
CA ALA A 71 14.95 2.67 -18.54
C ALA A 71 14.48 2.96 -17.10
N PHE A 72 14.01 1.94 -16.37
CA PHE A 72 13.63 2.09 -14.97
C PHE A 72 14.81 2.46 -14.07
N LYS A 73 16.01 1.91 -14.30
CA LYS A 73 17.21 2.34 -13.56
C LYS A 73 17.48 3.82 -13.77
N LYS A 74 17.37 4.32 -15.01
CA LYS A 74 17.50 5.75 -15.28
C LYS A 74 16.48 6.58 -14.51
N ILE A 75 15.22 6.16 -14.45
CA ILE A 75 14.20 6.82 -13.63
C ILE A 75 14.65 6.90 -12.16
N MET A 76 15.11 5.78 -11.59
CA MET A 76 15.57 5.74 -10.20
C MET A 76 16.84 6.58 -9.96
N GLU A 77 17.75 6.67 -10.93
CA GLU A 77 18.91 7.59 -10.88
C GLU A 77 18.44 9.04 -10.78
N GLU A 78 17.53 9.47 -11.67
CA GLU A 78 17.01 10.84 -11.66
C GLU A 78 16.21 11.18 -10.39
N ILE A 79 15.51 10.20 -9.80
CA ILE A 79 14.90 10.34 -8.47
C ILE A 79 15.99 10.61 -7.45
N ASN A 80 17.04 9.79 -7.39
CA ASN A 80 18.09 9.93 -6.39
C ASN A 80 18.86 11.25 -6.49
N GLU A 81 18.98 11.82 -7.69
CA GLU A 81 19.59 13.14 -7.89
C GLU A 81 18.74 14.29 -7.35
N ARG A 82 17.41 14.13 -7.29
CA ARG A 82 16.46 15.18 -6.90
C ARG A 82 15.77 14.94 -5.56
N LYS A 83 15.93 13.75 -4.98
CA LYS A 83 15.14 13.36 -3.80
C LYS A 83 15.40 14.24 -2.60
N GLU A 84 16.61 14.75 -2.39
CA GLU A 84 16.90 15.59 -1.22
C GLU A 84 16.05 16.88 -1.23
N ASP A 85 15.94 17.54 -2.39
CA ASP A 85 15.14 18.75 -2.55
C ASP A 85 13.64 18.46 -2.36
N GLY A 86 13.13 17.38 -2.97
CA GLY A 86 11.73 17.01 -2.83
C GLY A 86 11.38 16.48 -1.43
N LEU A 87 12.26 15.71 -0.78
CA LEU A 87 12.08 15.23 0.58
C LEU A 87 12.09 16.37 1.60
N ALA A 88 12.83 17.46 1.36
CA ALA A 88 12.74 18.66 2.19
C ALA A 88 11.32 19.23 2.20
N LYS A 89 10.61 19.21 1.06
CA LYS A 89 9.19 19.61 0.99
C LYS A 89 8.26 18.65 1.70
N PHE A 90 8.44 17.35 1.51
CA PHE A 90 7.67 16.36 2.28
C PHE A 90 7.91 16.49 3.79
N LYS A 91 9.11 16.89 4.24
CA LYS A 91 9.41 17.17 5.65
C LYS A 91 8.72 18.42 6.19
N GLU A 92 8.43 19.42 5.37
CA GLU A 92 7.59 20.56 5.79
C GLU A 92 6.16 20.09 6.12
N TRP A 93 5.62 19.13 5.35
CA TRP A 93 4.26 18.60 5.54
C TRP A 93 4.18 17.51 6.61
N TYR A 94 5.22 16.70 6.72
CA TYR A 94 5.31 15.58 7.65
C TYR A 94 6.65 15.64 8.44
N PRO A 95 6.76 16.56 9.42
CA PRO A 95 8.03 16.82 10.12
C PRO A 95 8.66 15.57 10.74
N ASP A 96 7.82 14.74 11.36
CA ASP A 96 8.23 13.56 12.11
C ASP A 96 8.27 12.28 11.24
N ALA A 97 7.88 12.36 9.96
CA ALA A 97 7.81 11.18 9.12
C ALA A 97 9.19 10.67 8.70
N LYS A 98 9.37 9.36 8.74
CA LYS A 98 10.50 8.70 8.07
C LYS A 98 10.08 8.33 6.65
N PHE A 99 10.87 8.75 5.67
CA PHE A 99 10.63 8.41 4.26
C PHE A 99 11.51 7.25 3.83
N PHE A 100 10.99 6.41 2.95
CA PHE A 100 11.69 5.28 2.35
C PHE A 100 11.75 5.45 0.84
N ASP A 101 12.82 4.92 0.24
CA ASP A 101 13.06 4.90 -1.22
C ASP A 101 12.18 3.86 -1.93
N ILE A 102 10.89 3.85 -1.61
CA ILE A 102 9.82 3.09 -2.25
C ILE A 102 8.76 4.11 -2.64
N TYR A 103 8.37 4.12 -3.91
CA TYR A 103 7.68 5.28 -4.47
C TYR A 103 6.32 4.92 -5.06
N ARG A 104 5.38 5.85 -5.03
CA ARG A 104 4.26 5.85 -5.98
C ARG A 104 4.60 6.79 -7.10
N PHE A 105 4.52 6.31 -8.33
CA PHE A 105 4.72 7.13 -9.52
C PHE A 105 3.40 7.77 -9.92
N ILE A 106 3.44 9.04 -10.32
CA ILE A 106 2.30 9.76 -10.90
C ILE A 106 2.76 10.60 -12.09
N GLN A 107 1.86 10.80 -13.06
CA GLN A 107 2.09 11.82 -14.10
C GLN A 107 1.86 13.20 -13.50
N TYR A 108 2.75 14.14 -13.80
CA TYR A 108 2.70 15.48 -13.22
C TYR A 108 3.19 16.54 -14.21
N SER A 109 2.77 17.78 -13.99
CA SER A 109 3.28 18.93 -14.73
C SER A 109 3.41 20.15 -13.82
N ILE A 110 4.49 20.89 -14.01
CA ILE A 110 4.75 22.14 -13.31
C ILE A 110 4.28 23.30 -14.19
N PRO A 111 3.31 24.11 -13.76
CA PRO A 111 2.94 25.34 -14.47
C PRO A 111 3.94 26.47 -14.19
N GLY A 112 4.08 27.41 -15.13
CA GLY A 112 4.82 28.66 -14.91
C GLY A 112 6.33 28.60 -15.16
N THR A 113 6.81 27.60 -15.89
CA THR A 113 8.18 27.59 -16.43
C THR A 113 8.31 28.53 -17.63
N GLU A 114 9.54 28.82 -18.10
CA GLU A 114 9.78 29.70 -19.26
C GLU A 114 8.99 29.29 -20.53
N GLU A 115 8.54 28.04 -20.58
CA GLU A 115 7.81 27.41 -21.69
C GLU A 115 6.32 27.20 -21.39
N GLY A 116 5.81 27.78 -20.31
CA GLY A 116 4.41 27.70 -19.89
C GLY A 116 4.13 26.55 -18.92
N TYR A 117 4.52 25.32 -19.27
CA TYR A 117 4.53 24.20 -18.33
C TYR A 117 5.60 23.17 -18.67
N THR A 118 6.10 22.47 -17.65
CA THR A 118 7.08 21.39 -17.80
C THR A 118 6.47 20.07 -17.33
N PRO A 119 6.20 19.12 -18.24
CA PRO A 119 5.63 17.83 -17.88
C PRO A 119 6.70 16.78 -17.56
N GLY A 120 6.30 15.79 -16.78
CA GLY A 120 7.19 14.76 -16.30
C GLY A 120 6.46 13.71 -15.46
N ILE A 121 7.25 13.00 -14.66
CA ILE A 121 6.74 12.15 -13.60
C ILE A 121 7.06 12.77 -12.25
N ALA A 122 6.21 12.51 -11.28
CA ALA A 122 6.47 12.77 -9.88
C ALA A 122 6.46 11.48 -9.10
N VAL A 123 7.16 11.49 -7.97
CA VAL A 123 7.17 10.37 -7.04
C VAL A 123 6.83 10.78 -5.61
N ASP A 124 5.98 9.98 -5.00
CA ASP A 124 5.57 10.10 -3.61
C ASP A 124 6.27 9.02 -2.78
N PRO A 125 7.11 9.38 -1.79
CA PRO A 125 7.84 8.40 -0.99
C PRO A 125 6.91 7.68 -0.01
N LEU A 126 7.23 6.42 0.30
CA LEU A 126 6.55 5.65 1.32
C LEU A 126 6.93 6.14 2.73
N MET A 127 5.97 6.17 3.64
CA MET A 127 6.19 6.47 5.06
C MET A 127 5.29 5.66 5.99
N PRO A 128 5.68 5.46 7.27
CA PRO A 128 4.84 4.81 8.27
C PRO A 128 3.55 5.59 8.51
N TYR A 129 2.45 4.88 8.72
CA TYR A 129 1.16 5.49 9.01
C TYR A 129 0.29 4.61 9.89
N ASN A 130 -0.19 5.20 11.00
CA ASN A 130 -1.07 4.51 11.92
C ASN A 130 -2.53 4.70 11.55
N TYR A 131 -3.06 3.78 10.73
CA TYR A 131 -4.49 3.72 10.37
C TYR A 131 -5.43 3.45 11.56
N PHE A 132 -4.89 2.99 12.69
CA PHE A 132 -5.64 2.54 13.86
C PHE A 132 -5.41 3.44 15.09
N LYS A 133 -4.90 4.67 14.88
CA LYS A 133 -4.51 5.59 15.96
C LYS A 133 -5.62 5.81 16.98
N ASP A 134 -6.84 6.07 16.50
CA ASP A 134 -7.98 6.34 17.38
C ASP A 134 -8.37 5.10 18.19
N GLY A 135 -8.43 3.93 17.55
CA GLY A 135 -8.70 2.67 18.22
C GLY A 135 -7.65 2.34 19.29
N LEU A 136 -6.36 2.51 18.97
CA LEU A 136 -5.26 2.29 19.93
C LEU A 136 -5.34 3.26 21.11
N ASN A 137 -5.68 4.52 20.88
CA ASN A 137 -5.88 5.50 21.95
C ASN A 137 -7.03 5.11 22.88
N GLU A 138 -8.13 4.58 22.34
CA GLU A 138 -9.27 4.11 23.14
C GLU A 138 -8.92 2.93 24.07
N VAL A 139 -7.92 2.11 23.72
CA VAL A 139 -7.56 0.89 24.44
C VAL A 139 -6.15 0.89 25.03
N LYS A 140 -5.48 2.05 25.08
CA LYS A 140 -4.08 2.15 25.54
C LYS A 140 -3.79 1.45 26.87
N ASP A 141 -4.75 1.49 27.80
CA ASP A 141 -4.60 0.91 29.14
C ASP A 141 -4.81 -0.62 29.16
N GLU A 142 -5.39 -1.16 28.09
CA GLU A 142 -5.68 -2.58 27.90
C GLU A 142 -4.56 -3.31 27.13
N VAL A 143 -3.78 -2.58 26.31
CA VAL A 143 -2.67 -3.14 25.50
C VAL A 143 -1.41 -3.22 26.36
N LYS A 144 -1.32 -4.26 27.18
CA LYS A 144 -0.20 -4.51 28.10
C LYS A 144 0.21 -5.98 28.07
N GLY A 145 1.44 -6.25 28.48
CA GLY A 145 1.99 -7.61 28.53
C GLY A 145 2.43 -8.11 27.15
N GLU A 146 2.31 -9.42 26.93
CA GLU A 146 2.60 -10.03 25.64
C GLU A 146 1.46 -9.79 24.64
N VAL A 147 1.72 -8.85 23.72
CA VAL A 147 0.79 -8.44 22.67
C VAL A 147 1.17 -9.11 21.35
N VAL A 148 0.20 -9.79 20.74
CA VAL A 148 0.32 -10.36 19.38
C VAL A 148 -0.73 -9.72 18.48
N VAL A 149 -0.33 -9.30 17.28
CA VAL A 149 -1.21 -8.71 16.27
C VAL A 149 -1.53 -9.74 15.20
N ALA A 150 -2.81 -9.86 14.84
CA ALA A 150 -3.28 -10.82 13.83
C ALA A 150 -2.94 -10.44 12.37
N SER A 151 -2.18 -9.36 12.15
CA SER A 151 -1.72 -8.93 10.82
C SER A 151 -0.53 -7.95 10.97
N PRO A 152 0.21 -7.64 9.89
CA PRO A 152 1.32 -6.69 9.95
C PRO A 152 0.87 -5.22 9.98
N SER A 153 -0.41 -4.91 10.13
CA SER A 153 -0.96 -3.55 9.96
C SER A 153 -0.41 -2.51 10.95
N LEU A 154 0.23 -2.96 12.04
CA LEU A 154 0.85 -2.10 13.05
C LEU A 154 2.39 -2.18 13.04
N SER A 155 2.99 -2.93 12.11
CA SER A 155 4.43 -3.25 12.09
C SER A 155 5.32 -2.05 11.76
N SER A 156 4.81 -1.04 11.07
CA SER A 156 5.59 0.14 10.72
C SER A 156 5.85 1.09 11.90
N PHE A 157 5.05 1.01 12.96
CA PHE A 157 5.05 1.99 14.06
C PHE A 157 5.00 1.38 15.47
N THR A 158 4.92 0.06 15.60
CA THR A 158 4.99 -0.67 16.89
C THR A 158 6.02 -1.77 16.83
N GLU A 159 6.48 -2.21 18.00
CA GLU A 159 7.37 -3.38 18.16
C GLU A 159 6.59 -4.66 18.52
N PHE A 160 5.26 -4.66 18.40
CA PHE A 160 4.46 -5.82 18.74
C PHE A 160 4.79 -7.01 17.83
N LYS A 161 4.74 -8.22 18.40
CA LYS A 161 4.79 -9.44 17.60
C LYS A 161 3.56 -9.49 16.70
N PHE A 162 3.70 -9.96 15.47
CA PHE A 162 2.58 -10.06 14.56
C PHE A 162 2.67 -11.28 13.64
N TYR A 163 1.51 -11.84 13.29
CA TYR A 163 1.41 -12.86 12.27
C TYR A 163 1.16 -12.21 10.90
N ASP A 164 1.74 -12.76 9.85
CA ASP A 164 1.71 -12.19 8.50
C ASP A 164 0.99 -13.11 7.50
N PRO A 165 -0.33 -12.93 7.28
CA PRO A 165 -1.06 -13.67 6.27
C PRO A 165 -0.83 -13.14 4.83
N ILE A 166 -0.16 -12.01 4.67
CA ILE A 166 -0.01 -11.34 3.36
C ILE A 166 1.21 -11.89 2.63
N ILE A 167 2.36 -12.00 3.31
CA ILE A 167 3.62 -12.37 2.66
C ILE A 167 3.59 -13.76 2.02
N GLY A 168 2.87 -14.71 2.64
CA GLY A 168 2.69 -16.06 2.10
C GLY A 168 1.94 -16.08 0.76
N ARG A 169 1.21 -15.00 0.43
CA ARG A 169 0.47 -14.84 -0.84
C ARG A 169 1.20 -13.94 -1.85
N ARG A 170 2.48 -13.64 -1.63
CA ARG A 170 3.30 -12.77 -2.50
C ARG A 170 3.14 -13.04 -3.99
N ASN A 171 3.36 -14.28 -4.42
CA ASN A 171 3.30 -14.63 -5.85
C ASN A 171 1.89 -14.42 -6.41
N GLU A 172 0.87 -14.81 -5.65
CA GLU A 172 -0.52 -14.63 -6.05
C GLU A 172 -0.90 -13.15 -6.16
N ILE A 173 -0.45 -12.30 -5.23
CA ILE A 173 -0.66 -10.85 -5.29
C ILE A 173 -0.03 -10.29 -6.57
N VAL A 174 1.24 -10.59 -6.83
CA VAL A 174 1.94 -10.09 -8.02
C VAL A 174 1.27 -10.59 -9.29
N ASP A 175 0.94 -11.89 -9.36
CA ASP A 175 0.28 -12.47 -10.53
C ASP A 175 -1.10 -11.84 -10.78
N ALA A 176 -1.86 -11.56 -9.73
CA ALA A 176 -3.15 -10.89 -9.84
C ALA A 176 -3.01 -9.46 -10.36
N TYR A 177 -2.09 -8.66 -9.83
CA TYR A 177 -1.85 -7.30 -10.30
C TYR A 177 -1.30 -7.25 -11.73
N ILE A 178 -0.42 -8.19 -12.11
CA ILE A 178 0.00 -8.33 -13.51
C ILE A 178 -1.20 -8.63 -14.40
N TRP A 179 -2.04 -9.58 -14.01
CA TRP A 179 -3.21 -9.97 -14.79
C TRP A 179 -4.18 -8.80 -15.00
N ILE A 180 -4.53 -8.07 -13.94
CA ILE A 180 -5.49 -6.96 -14.04
C ILE A 180 -4.93 -5.78 -14.83
N ASN A 181 -3.64 -5.47 -14.69
CA ASN A 181 -3.00 -4.39 -15.45
C ASN A 181 -2.96 -4.73 -16.94
N LYS A 182 -2.57 -5.96 -17.30
CA LYS A 182 -2.64 -6.41 -18.71
C LYS A 182 -4.05 -6.28 -19.27
N LEU A 183 -5.04 -6.75 -18.52
CA LEU A 183 -6.44 -6.69 -18.94
C LEU A 183 -6.88 -5.25 -19.20
N PHE A 184 -6.52 -4.33 -18.29
CA PHE A 184 -6.78 -2.90 -18.46
C PHE A 184 -6.12 -2.33 -19.73
N HIS A 185 -4.84 -2.59 -19.96
CA HIS A 185 -4.15 -2.07 -21.13
C HIS A 185 -4.64 -2.69 -22.44
N GLU A 186 -4.97 -3.98 -22.45
CA GLU A 186 -5.49 -4.65 -23.64
C GLU A 186 -6.86 -4.11 -24.06
N GLN A 187 -7.71 -3.74 -23.10
CA GLN A 187 -9.09 -3.30 -23.33
C GLN A 187 -9.24 -1.78 -23.47
N TYR A 188 -8.45 -0.97 -22.75
CA TYR A 188 -8.73 0.46 -22.59
C TYR A 188 -7.55 1.39 -22.90
N ASP A 189 -6.30 0.92 -22.87
CA ASP A 189 -5.15 1.75 -23.25
C ASP A 189 -4.99 1.75 -24.78
N LYS A 190 -4.91 2.94 -25.37
CA LYS A 190 -4.76 3.11 -26.82
C LYS A 190 -3.49 2.45 -27.34
N ASP A 191 -2.43 2.48 -26.56
CA ASP A 191 -1.14 1.94 -26.95
C ASP A 191 -0.98 0.45 -26.59
N LYS A 192 -1.87 -0.10 -25.74
CA LYS A 192 -1.80 -1.48 -25.23
C LYS A 192 -0.43 -1.84 -24.65
N MET A 193 0.17 -0.89 -23.91
CA MET A 193 1.56 -0.96 -23.46
C MET A 193 1.64 -1.35 -21.99
N TYR A 194 2.09 -2.56 -21.70
CA TYR A 194 2.44 -3.01 -20.35
C TYR A 194 3.58 -4.02 -20.39
N ASP A 195 4.64 -3.78 -19.63
CA ASP A 195 5.77 -4.71 -19.52
C ASP A 195 5.66 -5.56 -18.25
N GLU A 196 5.31 -6.84 -18.41
CA GLU A 196 5.15 -7.74 -17.26
C GLU A 196 6.44 -7.91 -16.45
N LYS A 197 7.60 -7.92 -17.10
CA LYS A 197 8.88 -8.16 -16.44
C LYS A 197 9.21 -6.98 -15.53
N LEU A 198 9.05 -5.75 -16.02
CA LEU A 198 9.24 -4.55 -15.22
C LEU A 198 8.17 -4.44 -14.12
N GLY A 199 6.90 -4.69 -14.42
CA GLY A 199 5.84 -4.64 -13.41
C GLY A 199 6.10 -5.62 -12.26
N ARG A 200 6.50 -6.86 -12.59
CA ARG A 200 6.91 -7.86 -11.59
C ARG A 200 8.12 -7.40 -10.80
N HIS A 201 9.13 -6.84 -11.46
CA HIS A 201 10.33 -6.34 -10.80
C HIS A 201 9.99 -5.25 -9.77
N TYR A 202 9.13 -4.30 -10.15
CA TYR A 202 8.76 -3.20 -9.28
C TYR A 202 7.91 -3.65 -8.08
N MET A 203 6.87 -4.45 -8.32
CA MET A 203 6.05 -5.01 -7.23
C MET A 203 6.87 -5.85 -6.26
N ASN A 204 7.82 -6.65 -6.76
CA ASN A 204 8.71 -7.42 -5.89
C ASN A 204 9.65 -6.54 -5.07
N THR A 205 10.12 -5.42 -5.61
CA THR A 205 10.92 -4.44 -4.86
C THR A 205 10.14 -3.89 -3.66
N ILE A 206 8.84 -3.61 -3.83
CA ILE A 206 7.96 -3.19 -2.73
C ILE A 206 7.83 -4.31 -1.69
N LEU A 207 7.55 -5.54 -2.12
CA LEU A 207 7.36 -6.67 -1.20
C LEU A 207 8.64 -7.08 -0.46
N ASP A 208 9.80 -6.99 -1.11
CA ASP A 208 11.11 -7.22 -0.49
C ASP A 208 11.39 -6.20 0.61
N PHE A 209 11.04 -4.93 0.38
CA PHE A 209 11.11 -3.90 1.41
C PHE A 209 10.20 -4.23 2.60
N LEU A 210 8.93 -4.58 2.36
CA LEU A 210 7.96 -4.87 3.42
C LEU A 210 8.37 -6.09 4.25
N GLU A 211 8.82 -7.16 3.60
CA GLU A 211 9.35 -8.35 4.27
C GLU A 211 10.60 -8.03 5.09
N GLY A 212 11.56 -7.30 4.50
CA GLY A 212 12.80 -6.92 5.17
C GLY A 212 12.56 -6.04 6.39
N TYR A 213 11.67 -5.04 6.27
CA TYR A 213 11.34 -4.09 7.33
C TYR A 213 10.69 -4.79 8.53
N SER A 214 9.74 -5.69 8.27
CA SER A 214 8.86 -6.27 9.28
C SER A 214 9.41 -7.56 9.91
N LYS A 215 10.49 -8.13 9.35
CA LYS A 215 11.07 -9.42 9.74
C LYS A 215 11.28 -9.65 11.25
N LYS A 216 11.67 -8.63 12.01
CA LYS A 216 12.00 -8.77 13.44
C LYS A 216 10.77 -9.02 14.33
N GLY A 217 9.62 -8.47 13.98
CA GLY A 217 8.37 -8.63 14.76
C GLY A 217 7.50 -9.80 14.28
N ARG A 218 7.83 -10.39 13.13
CA ARG A 218 7.02 -11.44 12.51
C ARG A 218 7.15 -12.76 13.27
N VAL A 219 6.01 -13.37 13.60
CA VAL A 219 5.91 -14.72 14.16
C VAL A 219 5.34 -15.69 13.12
N ASN A 220 5.72 -16.97 13.21
CA ASN A 220 5.24 -18.01 12.29
C ASN A 220 3.82 -18.45 12.61
N GLU A 221 3.41 -18.36 13.88
CA GLU A 221 2.07 -18.70 14.32
C GLU A 221 1.62 -17.79 15.47
N ILE A 222 0.31 -17.69 15.68
CA ILE A 222 -0.27 -16.93 16.79
C ILE A 222 -0.32 -17.86 18.00
N GLU A 223 0.75 -17.87 18.78
CA GLU A 223 0.82 -18.53 20.08
C GLU A 223 0.14 -17.65 21.16
N GLY A 224 -0.42 -18.25 22.20
CA GLY A 224 -1.15 -17.53 23.25
C GLY A 224 -0.36 -16.39 23.91
N GLY A 225 -1.06 -15.45 24.52
CA GLY A 225 -0.46 -14.29 25.16
C GLY A 225 -1.47 -13.50 25.99
N ASP A 226 -1.09 -12.31 26.45
CA ASP A 226 -2.00 -11.48 27.24
C ASP A 226 -3.10 -10.87 26.36
N VAL A 227 -2.70 -10.32 25.20
CA VAL A 227 -3.59 -9.56 24.31
C VAL A 227 -3.40 -9.97 22.85
N LEU A 228 -4.49 -10.38 22.20
CA LEU A 228 -4.57 -10.49 20.76
C LEU A 228 -5.19 -9.21 20.17
N LEU A 229 -4.42 -8.47 19.39
CA LEU A 229 -4.92 -7.33 18.61
C LEU A 229 -5.38 -7.78 17.22
N ILE A 230 -6.61 -7.43 16.86
CA ILE A 230 -7.19 -7.67 15.54
C ILE A 230 -7.42 -6.32 14.86
N PRO A 231 -6.46 -5.81 14.06
CA PRO A 231 -6.63 -4.61 13.28
C PRO A 231 -7.43 -4.90 12.00
N MET A 232 -8.67 -4.43 11.95
CA MET A 232 -9.60 -4.66 10.85
C MET A 232 -9.81 -3.40 10.02
N PHE A 233 -9.60 -3.51 8.71
CA PHE A 233 -9.96 -2.46 7.79
C PHE A 233 -11.43 -2.60 7.39
N ILE A 234 -12.18 -1.50 7.49
CA ILE A 234 -13.55 -1.38 7.00
C ILE A 234 -13.52 -1.03 5.53
N TRP A 235 -13.77 -2.03 4.69
CA TRP A 235 -13.74 -1.96 3.24
C TRP A 235 -15.05 -1.36 2.68
N GLY A 236 -15.00 -0.79 1.48
CA GLY A 236 -16.24 -0.40 0.78
C GLY A 236 -17.11 -1.63 0.49
N LYS A 237 -18.43 -1.48 0.43
CA LYS A 237 -19.35 -2.61 0.18
C LYS A 237 -19.02 -3.39 -1.10
N ASP A 238 -18.52 -2.68 -2.12
CA ASP A 238 -18.14 -3.27 -3.41
C ASP A 238 -16.79 -4.01 -3.38
N LYS A 239 -16.07 -3.97 -2.25
CA LYS A 239 -14.81 -4.68 -1.97
C LYS A 239 -14.98 -5.84 -0.99
N LEU A 240 -16.23 -6.24 -0.72
CA LEU A 240 -16.53 -7.41 0.11
C LEU A 240 -16.58 -8.65 -0.78
N PHE A 241 -15.59 -9.52 -0.59
CA PHE A 241 -15.48 -10.78 -1.33
C PHE A 241 -15.97 -11.94 -0.46
N ASN A 242 -16.82 -12.79 -1.03
CA ASN A 242 -17.39 -13.96 -0.34
C ASN A 242 -16.46 -15.19 -0.40
N ASP A 243 -15.39 -15.12 -1.18
CA ASP A 243 -14.47 -16.22 -1.44
C ASP A 243 -13.03 -15.80 -1.13
N ASN A 244 -12.34 -16.62 -0.33
CA ASN A 244 -10.95 -16.44 0.09
C ASN A 244 -9.96 -17.28 -0.72
N SER A 245 -10.45 -18.11 -1.63
CA SER A 245 -9.64 -19.14 -2.29
C SER A 245 -8.58 -18.54 -3.22
N ASN A 246 -8.93 -17.51 -4.01
CA ASN A 246 -8.02 -16.89 -4.97
C ASN A 246 -8.35 -15.40 -5.25
N ILE A 247 -7.31 -14.54 -5.32
CA ILE A 247 -7.44 -13.09 -5.57
C ILE A 247 -8.06 -12.80 -6.94
N VAL A 248 -7.57 -13.43 -8.01
CA VAL A 248 -8.09 -13.20 -9.37
C VAL A 248 -9.53 -13.66 -9.47
N SER A 249 -9.87 -14.83 -8.93
CA SER A 249 -11.25 -15.33 -8.91
C SER A 249 -12.19 -14.39 -8.14
N ALA A 250 -11.74 -13.83 -7.02
CA ALA A 250 -12.52 -12.83 -6.28
C ALA A 250 -12.74 -11.56 -7.11
N TRP A 251 -11.73 -11.07 -7.81
CA TRP A 251 -11.82 -9.88 -8.66
C TRP A 251 -12.69 -10.09 -9.91
N GLN A 252 -12.63 -11.27 -10.53
CA GLN A 252 -13.46 -11.64 -11.70
C GLN A 252 -14.96 -11.58 -11.39
N ASN A 253 -15.34 -11.91 -10.16
CA ASN A 253 -16.72 -11.88 -9.70
C ASN A 253 -17.13 -10.52 -9.10
N SER A 254 -16.23 -9.54 -9.11
CA SER A 254 -16.46 -8.23 -8.48
C SER A 254 -17.26 -7.30 -9.39
N LYS A 255 -18.12 -6.47 -8.77
CA LYS A 255 -18.80 -5.39 -9.49
C LYS A 255 -17.79 -4.38 -10.05
N LEU A 256 -16.70 -4.14 -9.32
CA LEU A 256 -15.63 -3.21 -9.72
C LEU A 256 -15.07 -3.57 -11.10
N LEU A 257 -14.81 -4.86 -11.36
CA LEU A 257 -14.32 -5.30 -12.66
C LEU A 257 -15.38 -5.12 -13.74
N THR A 258 -16.61 -5.56 -13.49
CA THR A 258 -17.71 -5.44 -14.47
C THR A 258 -18.08 -3.98 -14.80
N SER A 259 -17.82 -3.06 -13.88
CA SER A 259 -18.01 -1.61 -14.05
C SER A 259 -16.75 -0.88 -14.50
N SER A 260 -15.70 -1.60 -14.90
CA SER A 260 -14.43 -1.03 -15.38
C SER A 260 -13.73 -0.10 -14.37
N MET A 261 -13.94 -0.32 -13.07
CA MET A 261 -13.33 0.44 -11.97
C MET A 261 -12.02 -0.22 -11.52
N PHE A 262 -11.09 -0.41 -12.46
CA PHE A 262 -9.83 -1.13 -12.24
C PHE A 262 -8.98 -0.54 -11.10
N HIS A 263 -8.94 0.78 -10.98
CA HIS A 263 -8.18 1.49 -9.94
C HIS A 263 -8.69 1.27 -8.51
N GLU A 264 -9.91 0.75 -8.34
CA GLU A 264 -10.51 0.45 -7.02
C GLU A 264 -10.28 -1.01 -6.58
N ILE A 265 -9.76 -1.86 -7.46
CA ILE A 265 -9.55 -3.27 -7.17
C ILE A 265 -8.32 -3.44 -6.28
N GLU A 266 -8.51 -4.11 -5.14
CA GLU A 266 -7.51 -4.28 -4.09
C GLU A 266 -7.43 -5.77 -3.69
N ALA A 267 -6.23 -6.25 -3.37
CA ALA A 267 -5.98 -7.63 -2.94
C ALA A 267 -6.29 -7.84 -1.46
N LEU A 268 -5.98 -6.86 -0.61
CA LEU A 268 -6.14 -6.99 0.84
C LEU A 268 -7.55 -7.33 1.31
N PRO A 269 -8.66 -6.81 0.72
CA PRO A 269 -9.99 -7.23 1.13
C PRO A 269 -10.26 -8.72 0.84
N VAL A 270 -9.49 -9.39 -0.02
CA VAL A 270 -9.55 -10.85 -0.24
C VAL A 270 -8.70 -11.62 0.78
N ILE A 271 -7.66 -11.00 1.34
CA ILE A 271 -6.72 -11.63 2.29
C ILE A 271 -7.16 -11.38 3.75
N LEU A 272 -7.42 -10.13 4.09
CA LEU A 272 -7.78 -9.63 5.42
C LEU A 272 -9.28 -9.34 5.51
N ASN A 273 -10.09 -10.36 5.27
CA ASN A 273 -11.55 -10.26 5.41
C ASN A 273 -12.05 -10.84 6.73
N LYS A 274 -13.37 -10.72 6.90
CA LYS A 274 -14.11 -11.25 8.03
C LYS A 274 -13.85 -12.73 8.28
N GLN A 275 -13.85 -13.58 7.25
CA GLN A 275 -13.68 -15.03 7.41
C GLN A 275 -12.28 -15.37 7.95
N TYR A 276 -11.26 -14.67 7.47
CA TYR A 276 -9.90 -14.77 8.01
C TYR A 276 -9.89 -14.45 9.51
N PHE A 277 -10.41 -13.28 9.90
CA PHE A 277 -10.41 -12.88 11.32
C PHE A 277 -11.32 -13.76 12.19
N ASP A 278 -12.45 -14.25 11.69
CA ASP A 278 -13.30 -15.23 12.37
C ASP A 278 -12.52 -16.53 12.66
N SER A 279 -11.73 -17.01 11.69
CA SER A 279 -10.87 -18.19 11.89
C SER A 279 -9.83 -17.96 13.00
N ILE A 280 -9.24 -16.76 13.06
CA ILE A 280 -8.28 -16.39 14.09
C ILE A 280 -8.95 -16.35 15.47
N VAL A 281 -10.11 -15.70 15.59
CA VAL A 281 -10.84 -15.62 16.86
C VAL A 281 -11.23 -17.01 17.36
N ASN A 282 -11.78 -17.87 16.48
CA ASN A 282 -12.16 -19.23 16.85
C ASN A 282 -10.97 -20.04 17.38
N ARG A 283 -9.82 -19.95 16.72
CA ARG A 283 -8.60 -20.67 17.09
C ARG A 283 -7.95 -20.14 18.37
N CYS A 284 -7.96 -18.82 18.56
CA CYS A 284 -7.13 -18.17 19.58
C CYS A 284 -7.91 -17.71 20.82
N SER A 285 -9.25 -17.78 20.81
CA SER A 285 -10.08 -17.31 21.93
C SER A 285 -9.74 -17.96 23.27
N GLN A 286 -9.26 -19.20 23.31
CA GLN A 286 -8.93 -19.88 24.57
C GLN A 286 -7.48 -19.67 25.04
N THR A 287 -6.61 -19.14 24.16
CA THR A 287 -5.17 -19.02 24.44
C THR A 287 -4.75 -17.62 24.85
N PHE A 288 -5.59 -16.62 24.62
CA PHE A 288 -5.37 -15.25 25.09
C PHE A 288 -6.18 -14.94 26.35
N THR A 289 -5.85 -13.84 27.04
CA THR A 289 -6.68 -13.31 28.13
C THR A 289 -7.70 -12.31 27.59
N LYS A 290 -7.27 -11.46 26.65
CA LYS A 290 -8.11 -10.48 25.96
C LYS A 290 -7.95 -10.55 24.44
N ILE A 291 -9.05 -10.30 23.75
CA ILE A 291 -9.05 -9.99 22.32
C ILE A 291 -9.52 -8.56 22.16
N ILE A 292 -8.78 -7.76 21.41
CA ILE A 292 -9.13 -6.38 21.11
C ILE A 292 -9.25 -6.21 19.60
N LEU A 293 -10.46 -5.89 19.15
CA LEU A 293 -10.72 -5.47 17.78
C LEU A 293 -10.40 -3.99 17.66
N LEU A 294 -9.59 -3.63 16.66
CA LEU A 294 -9.28 -2.26 16.27
C LEU A 294 -9.83 -2.01 14.87
N SER A 295 -10.28 -0.80 14.60
CA SER A 295 -10.80 -0.41 13.29
C SER A 295 -10.25 0.93 12.83
N ASN A 296 -10.02 1.05 11.52
CA ASN A 296 -9.63 2.31 10.88
C ASN A 296 -10.81 3.26 10.67
N LYS A 297 -12.04 2.81 10.91
CA LYS A 297 -13.28 3.60 10.86
C LYS A 297 -14.14 3.34 12.10
N LYS A 298 -15.13 4.20 12.32
CA LYS A 298 -16.10 4.01 13.40
C LYS A 298 -16.85 2.68 13.23
N LEU A 299 -16.88 1.89 14.30
CA LEU A 299 -17.60 0.64 14.40
C LEU A 299 -18.99 0.86 15.01
N PRO A 300 -20.04 0.23 14.48
CA PRO A 300 -21.31 0.14 15.18
C PRO A 300 -21.17 -0.73 16.43
N GLN A 301 -22.26 -0.86 17.19
CA GLN A 301 -22.35 -1.86 18.26
C GLN A 301 -22.06 -3.25 17.71
N ILE A 302 -21.40 -4.12 18.49
CA ILE A 302 -20.96 -5.44 18.01
C ILE A 302 -22.10 -6.29 17.42
N ASP A 303 -23.29 -6.23 18.01
CA ASP A 303 -24.48 -6.96 17.55
C ASP A 303 -24.99 -6.49 16.18
N LYS A 304 -24.67 -5.23 15.81
CA LYS A 304 -25.05 -4.58 14.55
C LYS A 304 -23.88 -4.51 13.56
N CYS A 305 -22.71 -5.00 13.95
CA CYS A 305 -21.53 -4.97 13.10
C CYS A 305 -21.50 -6.18 12.17
N ASN A 306 -21.89 -5.97 10.91
CA ASN A 306 -21.90 -7.03 9.90
C ASN A 306 -20.48 -7.39 9.43
N GLU A 307 -19.59 -6.39 9.40
CA GLU A 307 -18.19 -6.55 8.97
C GLU A 307 -17.30 -7.17 10.06
N CYS A 308 -17.69 -7.03 11.33
CA CYS A 308 -16.94 -7.62 12.44
C CYS A 308 -17.00 -9.16 12.38
N PRO A 309 -15.94 -9.84 12.85
CA PRO A 309 -15.94 -11.29 13.05
C PRO A 309 -17.16 -11.72 13.87
N SER A 310 -17.98 -12.62 13.31
CA SER A 310 -19.17 -13.16 13.99
C SER A 310 -18.81 -13.87 15.29
N SER A 311 -17.64 -14.54 15.33
CA SER A 311 -17.18 -15.31 16.49
C SER A 311 -16.94 -14.46 17.73
N LEU A 312 -16.71 -13.15 17.59
CA LEU A 312 -16.55 -12.24 18.74
C LEU A 312 -17.84 -12.11 19.56
N ARG A 313 -19.02 -12.37 18.96
CA ARG A 313 -20.31 -12.30 19.66
C ARG A 313 -20.49 -13.38 20.73
N LEU A 314 -19.66 -14.43 20.68
CA LEU A 314 -19.64 -15.49 21.68
C LEU A 314 -18.78 -15.14 22.91
N LEU A 315 -18.02 -14.04 22.84
CA LEU A 315 -17.11 -13.62 23.90
C LEU A 315 -17.75 -12.54 24.78
N LYS A 316 -17.28 -12.43 26.02
CA LYS A 316 -17.75 -11.40 26.95
C LYS A 316 -17.17 -10.04 26.58
N LEU A 317 -18.02 -9.12 26.13
CA LEU A 317 -17.64 -7.74 25.86
C LEU A 317 -17.35 -7.00 27.18
N GLN A 318 -16.17 -6.41 27.30
CA GLN A 318 -15.74 -5.62 28.46
C GLN A 318 -15.86 -4.12 28.19
N LYS A 319 -15.45 -3.67 27.01
CA LYS A 319 -15.43 -2.25 26.64
C LYS A 319 -15.83 -2.07 25.19
N GLU A 320 -16.66 -1.07 24.95
CA GLU A 320 -17.14 -0.70 23.63
C GLU A 320 -16.75 0.75 23.30
N GLY A 321 -15.77 0.91 22.42
CA GLY A 321 -15.35 2.20 21.87
C GLY A 321 -15.98 2.48 20.50
N ASN A 322 -15.65 3.64 19.94
CA ASN A 322 -16.04 4.00 18.58
C ASN A 322 -15.14 3.33 17.55
N PHE A 323 -13.87 3.10 17.85
CA PHE A 323 -12.89 2.52 16.93
C PHE A 323 -12.31 1.19 17.44
N SER A 324 -12.75 0.76 18.62
CA SER A 324 -12.23 -0.44 19.28
C SER A 324 -13.32 -1.19 20.03
N LYS A 325 -13.12 -2.49 20.23
CA LYS A 325 -13.94 -3.36 21.09
C LYS A 325 -13.02 -4.30 21.87
N VAL A 326 -13.24 -4.43 23.19
CA VAL A 326 -12.42 -5.26 24.08
C VAL A 326 -13.25 -6.42 24.59
N PHE A 327 -12.76 -7.63 24.38
CA PHE A 327 -13.40 -8.88 24.79
C PHE A 327 -12.51 -9.61 25.80
N ILE A 328 -13.13 -10.12 26.85
CA ILE A 328 -12.50 -11.01 27.82
C ILE A 328 -12.78 -12.44 27.39
N THR A 329 -11.74 -13.26 27.45
CA THR A 329 -11.80 -14.67 27.07
C THR A 329 -11.61 -15.64 28.24
N LYS A 330 -11.13 -15.14 29.39
CA LYS A 330 -10.94 -15.90 30.63
C LYS A 330 -11.45 -15.12 31.83
#